data_AF-A0A2S5M6A4-F1
#
_entry.id   AF-A0A2S5M6A4-F1
#
_cell.length_a   1.000
_cell.length_b   1.000
_cell.length_c   1.000
_cell.angle_alpha   90.00
_cell.angle_beta   90.00
_cell.angle_gamma   90.00
#
_symmetry.space_group_name_H-M   'P 1'
#
loop_
_entity.id
_entity.type
_entity.pdbx_description
1 polymer ?
#
loop_
_entity_poly.entity_id
_entity_poly.type
_entity_poly.pdbx_seq_one_letter_code
_entity_poly.pdbx_strand_id
1 'polypeptide(L)' 'MALSAHIAELNEKHRALEEKIDRAVASPGSDDIEIQRLKREKLKLKDEMERLQRATRH' A
#
# COMPACT_ATOMS: atom_id res chain seq x y z
N MET A 1 -17.86 -10.36 -7.82
CA MET A 1 -18.31 -9.66 -6.59
C MET A 1 -17.39 -9.87 -5.37
N ALA A 2 -16.57 -10.92 -5.28
CA ALA A 2 -15.55 -11.03 -4.21
C ALA A 2 -14.24 -10.27 -4.52
N LEU A 3 -13.80 -10.28 -5.78
CA LEU A 3 -12.50 -9.73 -6.18
C LEU A 3 -12.46 -8.19 -6.11
N SER A 4 -13.55 -7.51 -6.48
CA SER A 4 -13.67 -6.06 -6.31
C SER A 4 -13.63 -5.62 -4.85
N ALA A 5 -14.19 -6.42 -3.93
CA ALA A 5 -14.11 -6.14 -2.50
C ALA A 5 -12.67 -6.27 -1.99
N HIS A 6 -11.95 -7.28 -2.46
CA HIS A 6 -10.53 -7.47 -2.11
C HIS A 6 -9.64 -6.32 -2.64
N ILE A 7 -9.87 -5.88 -3.89
CA ILE A 7 -9.16 -4.71 -4.45
C ILE A 7 -9.50 -3.43 -3.67
N ALA A 8 -10.74 -3.25 -3.22
CA ALA A 8 -11.11 -2.11 -2.38
C ALA A 8 -10.38 -2.14 -1.02
N GLU A 9 -10.28 -3.32 -0.40
CA GLU A 9 -9.55 -3.48 0.87
C GLU A 9 -8.04 -3.21 0.71
N LEU A 10 -7.43 -3.67 -0.39
CA LEU A 10 -6.03 -3.40 -0.70
C LEU A 10 -5.77 -1.91 -0.96
N ASN A 11 -6.69 -1.21 -1.63
CA ASN A 11 -6.62 0.24 -1.82
C ASN A 11 -6.69 0.99 -0.48
N GLU A 12 -7.58 0.57 0.42
CA GLU A 12 -7.70 1.19 1.75
C GLU A 12 -6.41 1.00 2.58
N LYS A 13 -5.83 -0.22 2.54
CA LYS A 13 -4.53 -0.50 3.16
C LYS A 13 -3.40 0.34 2.56
N HIS A 14 -3.39 0.50 1.24
CA HIS A 14 -2.42 1.32 0.53
C HIS A 14 -2.52 2.79 0.96
N ARG A 15 -3.73 3.34 1.03
CA ARG A 15 -3.97 4.71 1.50
C ARG A 15 -3.51 4.90 2.95
N ALA A 16 -3.84 3.96 3.83
CA ALA A 16 -3.40 4.01 5.22
C ALA A 16 -1.87 3.95 5.37
N LEU A 17 -1.18 3.18 4.53
CA LEU A 17 0.30 3.16 4.51
C LEU A 17 0.87 4.49 3.99
N GLU A 18 0.25 5.10 2.99
CA GLU A 18 0.66 6.41 2.46
C GLU A 18 0.56 7.50 3.54
N GLU A 19 -0.56 7.56 4.27
CA GLU A 19 -0.72 8.49 5.39
C GLU A 19 0.30 8.25 6.52
N LYS A 20 0.66 6.99 6.80
CA LYS A 20 1.72 6.66 7.78
C LYS A 20 3.09 7.12 7.30
N ILE A 21 3.41 6.92 6.02
CA ILE A 21 4.67 7.38 5.43
C ILE A 21 4.74 8.89 5.51
N ASP A 22 3.67 9.62 5.17
CA ASP A 22 3.67 11.07 5.18
C ASP A 22 3.86 11.62 6.60
N ARG A 23 3.20 11.02 7.60
CA ARG A 23 3.42 11.38 9.01
C ARG A 23 4.84 11.09 9.48
N ALA A 24 5.40 9.93 9.10
CA ALA A 24 6.76 9.58 9.44
C ALA A 24 7.75 10.55 8.77
N VAL A 25 7.61 10.83 7.47
CA VAL A 25 8.48 11.77 6.75
C VAL A 25 8.38 13.20 7.31
N ALA A 26 7.20 13.62 7.75
CA ALA A 26 6.99 14.95 8.34
C ALA A 26 7.55 15.10 9.77
N SER A 27 7.79 13.99 10.48
CA SER A 27 8.30 14.03 11.84
C SER A 27 9.84 14.16 11.87
N PRO A 28 10.41 15.16 12.56
CA PRO A 28 11.86 15.28 12.71
C PRO A 28 12.39 14.20 13.67
N GLY A 29 13.30 13.35 13.19
CA GLY A 29 13.85 12.21 13.94
C GLY A 29 13.19 10.87 13.63
N SER A 30 12.36 10.81 12.59
CA SER A 30 11.76 9.55 12.14
C SER A 30 12.79 8.57 11.61
N ASP A 31 12.57 7.31 11.94
CA ASP A 31 13.47 6.23 11.59
C ASP A 31 13.38 5.97 10.08
N ASP A 32 14.44 6.31 9.34
CA ASP A 32 14.51 6.08 7.89
C ASP A 32 14.25 4.60 7.54
N ILE A 33 14.61 3.68 8.44
CA ILE A 33 14.34 2.25 8.33
C ILE A 33 12.83 1.97 8.30
N GLU A 34 12.06 2.64 9.16
CA GLU A 34 10.60 2.49 9.21
C GLU A 34 9.96 3.05 7.94
N ILE A 35 10.39 4.22 7.48
CA ILE A 35 9.91 4.83 6.23
C ILE A 35 10.21 3.90 5.03
N GLN A 36 11.41 3.32 4.96
CA GLN A 36 11.80 2.37 3.93
C GLN A 36 10.94 1.10 3.97
N ARG A 37 10.65 0.58 5.17
CA ARG A 37 9.77 -0.57 5.34
C ARG A 37 8.35 -0.26 4.86
N LEU A 38 7.78 0.87 5.27
CA LEU A 38 6.44 1.28 4.86
C LEU A 38 6.34 1.47 3.34
N LYS A 39 7.35 2.09 2.72
CA LYS A 39 7.43 2.23 1.24
C LYS A 39 7.48 0.88 0.54
N ARG A 40 8.23 -0.10 1.09
CA ARG A 40 8.26 -1.48 0.55
C ARG A 40 6.92 -2.19 0.70
N GLU A 41 6.23 -2.04 1.83
CA GLU A 41 4.89 -2.60 2.02
C GLU A 41 3.89 -1.96 1.04
N LYS A 42 3.95 -0.65 0.82
CA LYS A 42 3.14 0.07 -0.16
C LYS A 42 3.36 -0.47 -1.59
N LEU A 43 4.60 -0.70 -1.98
CA LEU A 43 4.96 -1.31 -3.27
C LEU A 43 4.38 -2.72 -3.44
N LYS A 44 4.48 -3.56 -2.41
CA LYS A 44 3.90 -4.92 -2.44
C LYS A 44 2.38 -4.90 -2.64
N LEU A 45 1.66 -4.02 -1.94
CA LEU A 45 0.21 -3.88 -2.13
C LEU A 45 -0.13 -3.43 -3.55
N LYS A 46 0.65 -2.51 -4.12
CA LYS A 46 0.47 -2.09 -5.51
C LYS A 46 0.66 -3.26 -6.48
N ASP A 47 1.72 -4.04 -6.32
CA ASP A 47 1.99 -5.21 -7.15
C ASP A 47 0.88 -6.26 -7.03
N GLU A 48 0.37 -6.48 -5.82
CA GLU A 48 -0.75 -7.38 -5.55
C GLU A 48 -2.05 -6.91 -6.23
N MET A 49 -2.36 -5.61 -6.12
CA MET A 49 -3.50 -5.00 -6.83
C MET A 49 -3.36 -5.13 -8.34
N GLU A 50 -2.19 -4.84 -8.91
CA GLU A 50 -1.94 -5.00 -10.35
C GLU A 50 -2.09 -6.46 -10.79
N ARG A 51 -1.59 -7.41 -9.99
CA ARG A 51 -1.74 -8.84 -10.26
C ARG A 51 -3.21 -9.26 -10.25
N LEU A 52 -3.99 -8.81 -9.28
CA LEU A 52 -5.43 -9.09 -9.19
C LEU A 52 -6.20 -8.44 -10.34
N GLN A 53 -5.86 -7.21 -10.72
CA GLN A 53 -6.45 -6.53 -11.87
C GLN A 53 -6.17 -7.28 -13.17
N ARG A 54 -4.94 -7.76 -13.39
CA ARG A 54 -4.58 -8.59 -14.55
C ARG A 54 -5.34 -9.92 -14.55
N ALA A 55 -5.46 -10.57 -13.39
CA ALA A 55 -6.19 -11.83 -13.26
C ALA A 55 -7.70 -11.68 -13.51
N THR A 56 -8.27 -10.50 -13.29
CA THR A 56 -9.70 -10.21 -13.54
C THR A 56 -10.02 -10.03 -15.03
N ARG A 57 -9.00 -9.76 -15.86
CA ARG A 57 -9.18 -9.36 -17.27
C ARG A 57 -9.10 -10.55 -18.27
N HIS A 58 -9.14 -11.78 -17.77
CA HIS A 58 -9.20 -13.04 -18.54
C HIS A 58 -10.58 -13.68 -18.42
#